data_AF-A0A7W0APR0-F1
#
_entry.id   AF-A0A7W0APR0-F1
#
_cell.length_a   1.000
_cell.length_b   1.000
_cell.length_c   1.000
_cell.angle_alpha   90.00
_cell.angle_beta   90.00
_cell.angle_gamma   90.00
#
_symmetry.space_group_name_H-M   'P 1'
#
loop_
_entity.id
_entity.type
_entity.pdbx_description
1 polymer ?
#
loop_
_entity_poly.entity_id
_entity_poly.type
_entity_poly.pdbx_seq_one_letter_code
_entity_poly.pdbx_strand_id
1 'polypeptide(L)' 'MTAKKKLRQAIEQLSEAEAHETLRHLAQRHSRDPLIEFLDAAPEEEEHITPEDEKGLREARAQAERAETIPLEELLASSA' A
#
# COMPACT_ATOMS: atom_id res chain seq x y z
N MET A 1 -6.39 -28.63 1.48
CA MET A 1 -5.78 -28.17 2.76
C MET A 1 -6.30 -26.78 3.11
N THR A 2 -6.50 -26.47 4.39
CA THR A 2 -6.90 -25.13 4.85
C THR A 2 -5.71 -24.18 4.91
N ALA A 3 -5.96 -22.87 4.87
CA ALA A 3 -4.93 -21.84 5.04
C ALA A 3 -4.15 -22.02 6.36
N LYS A 4 -4.86 -22.31 7.47
CA LYS A 4 -4.24 -22.59 8.78
C LYS A 4 -3.30 -23.81 8.77
N LYS A 5 -3.60 -24.84 7.96
CA LYS A 5 -2.73 -26.02 7.82
C LYS A 5 -1.47 -25.69 6.99
N LYS A 6 -1.63 -24.93 5.91
CA LYS A 6 -0.49 -24.45 5.09
C LYS A 6 0.44 -23.56 5.91
N LEU A 7 -0.12 -22.63 6.67
CA LEU A 7 0.66 -21.73 7.54
C LEU A 7 1.47 -22.51 8.58
N ARG A 8 0.87 -23.52 9.22
CA ARG A 8 1.58 -24.36 10.18
C ARG A 8 2.79 -25.06 9.55
N GLN A 9 2.61 -25.67 8.38
CA GLN A 9 3.73 -26.30 7.67
C GLN A 9 4.82 -25.31 7.28
N ALA A 10 4.46 -24.08 6.89
CA ALA A 10 5.43 -23.05 6.58
C ALA A 10 6.24 -22.62 7.82
N ILE A 11 5.58 -22.47 8.98
CA ILE A 11 6.24 -22.11 10.25
C ILE A 11 7.29 -23.16 10.67
N GLU A 12 6.98 -24.45 10.52
CA GLU A 12 7.92 -25.54 10.85
C GLU A 12 9.20 -25.52 9.99
N GLN A 13 9.18 -24.83 8.84
CA GLN A 13 10.32 -24.73 7.93
C GLN A 13 11.15 -23.47 8.14
N LEU A 14 10.70 -22.55 9.00
CA LEU A 14 11.42 -21.32 9.29
C LEU A 14 12.65 -21.60 10.15
N SER A 15 13.70 -20.83 9.92
CA SER A 15 14.78 -20.67 10.89
C SER A 15 14.26 -19.90 12.13
N GLU A 16 14.98 -20.00 13.26
CA GLU A 16 14.64 -19.27 14.48
C GLU A 16 14.60 -17.74 14.27
N ALA A 17 15.47 -17.21 13.42
CA ALA A 17 15.46 -15.78 13.08
C ALA A 17 14.19 -15.38 12.32
N GLU A 18 13.78 -16.18 11.33
CA GLU A 18 12.55 -15.95 10.57
C GLU A 18 11.30 -16.15 11.43
N ALA A 19 11.33 -17.12 12.34
CA ALA A 19 10.26 -17.34 13.31
C ALA A 19 10.12 -16.15 14.26
N HIS A 20 11.25 -15.60 14.75
CA HIS A 20 11.26 -14.41 15.59
C HIS A 20 10.65 -13.18 14.88
N GLU A 21 11.06 -12.93 13.64
CA GLU A 21 10.51 -11.84 12.83
C GLU A 21 9.03 -12.01 12.51
N THR A 22 8.61 -13.26 12.23
CA THR A 22 7.19 -13.60 12.02
C THR A 22 6.37 -13.34 13.29
N LEU A 23 6.87 -13.72 14.46
CA LEU A 23 6.22 -13.45 15.74
C LEU A 23 6.12 -11.96 16.03
N ARG A 24 7.16 -11.17 15.73
CA ARG A 24 7.14 -9.71 15.85
C ARG A 24 6.05 -9.08 14.97
N HIS A 25 5.93 -9.52 13.72
CA HIS A 25 4.88 -9.04 12.81
C HIS A 25 3.48 -9.40 13.30
N LEU A 26 3.27 -10.63 13.78
CA LEU A 26 1.99 -11.04 14.36
C LEU A 26 1.65 -10.25 15.62
N ALA A 27 2.63 -9.97 16.49
CA ALA A 27 2.44 -9.13 17.67
C ALA A 27 2.04 -7.70 17.29
N GLN A 28 2.66 -7.12 16.26
CA GLN A 28 2.30 -5.80 15.74
C GLN A 28 0.89 -5.76 15.13
N ARG A 29 0.46 -6.86 14.50
CA ARG A 29 -0.93 -6.99 14.04
C ARG A 29 -1.94 -7.03 15.20
N HIS A 30 -1.52 -7.52 16.37
CA HIS A 30 -2.35 -7.55 17.57
C HIS A 30 -2.29 -6.27 18.41
N SER A 31 -1.25 -5.43 18.24
CA SER A 31 -1.32 -4.05 18.72
C SER A 31 -2.33 -3.31 17.85
N ARG A 32 -3.55 -3.18 18.37
CA ARG A 32 -4.65 -2.44 17.76
C ARG A 32 -4.25 -0.98 17.57
N ASP A 33 -3.61 -0.68 16.45
CA ASP A 33 -3.52 0.69 15.99
C ASP A 33 -4.94 1.10 15.55
N PRO A 34 -5.60 2.03 16.27
CA PRO A 34 -6.96 2.42 15.95
C PRO A 34 -7.09 3.00 14.52
N LEU A 35 -6.01 3.55 13.97
CA LEU A 35 -5.99 4.04 12.59
C LEU A 35 -6.03 2.88 11.59
N ILE A 36 -5.27 1.81 11.84
CA ILE A 36 -5.28 0.63 10.96
C ILE A 36 -6.65 -0.05 11.02
N GLU A 37 -7.24 -0.22 12.22
CA GLU A 37 -8.59 -0.79 12.34
C GLU A 37 -9.65 0.07 11.64
N PHE A 38 -9.53 1.40 11.71
CA PHE A 38 -10.41 2.33 11.02
C PHE A 38 -10.30 2.20 9.49
N LEU A 39 -9.08 2.12 8.96
CA LEU A 39 -8.84 1.99 7.51
C LEU A 39 -9.23 0.61 6.98
N ASP A 40 -8.95 -0.48 7.71
CA ASP A 40 -9.36 -1.84 7.33
C ASP A 40 -10.88 -2.02 7.33
N ALA A 41 -11.59 -1.24 8.15
CA ALA A 41 -13.05 -1.23 8.22
C ALA A 41 -13.69 -0.20 7.28
N ALA A 42 -12.90 0.61 6.59
CA ALA A 42 -13.44 1.59 5.65
C ALA A 42 -14.14 0.85 4.49
N PRO A 43 -15.35 1.29 4.10
CA PRO A 43 -16.00 0.72 2.93
C PRO A 43 -15.13 0.92 1.70
N GLU A 44 -15.09 -0.07 0.81
CA GLU A 44 -14.52 0.10 -0.53
C GLU A 44 -15.42 1.09 -1.28
N GLU A 45 -15.01 2.36 -1.32
CA GLU A 45 -15.67 3.41 -2.08
C GLU A 45 -14.98 3.53 -3.44
N GLU A 46 -15.61 2.98 -4.48
CA GLU A 46 -15.24 3.31 -5.86
C GLU A 46 -15.71 4.74 -6.14
N GLU A 47 -14.80 5.70 -5.97
CA GLU A 47 -15.07 7.09 -6.34
C GLU A 47 -15.41 7.16 -7.85
N HIS A 48 -16.56 7.75 -8.16
CA HIS A 48 -16.97 7.93 -9.54
C HIS A 48 -16.03 8.92 -10.23
N ILE A 49 -15.35 8.48 -11.28
CA ILE A 49 -14.53 9.37 -12.12
C ILE A 49 -15.46 10.39 -12.78
N THR A 50 -15.18 11.67 -12.54
CA THR A 50 -15.91 12.79 -13.12
C THR A 50 -15.35 13.16 -14.51
N PRO A 51 -16.11 13.87 -15.36
CA PRO A 51 -15.58 14.42 -16.61
C PRO A 51 -14.36 15.34 -16.40
N GLU A 52 -14.31 16.05 -15.28
CA GLU A 52 -13.18 16.88 -14.87
C GLU A 52 -11.93 16.04 -14.61
N ASP A 53 -12.07 14.89 -13.94
CA ASP A 53 -10.96 13.96 -13.70
C ASP A 53 -10.42 13.38 -15.01
N GLU A 54 -11.32 12.97 -15.92
CA GLU A 54 -10.92 12.49 -17.24
C GLU A 54 -10.21 13.56 -18.07
N LYS A 55 -10.63 14.83 -17.93
CA LYS A 55 -9.96 15.96 -18.56
C LYS A 55 -8.56 16.16 -17.96
N GLY A 56 -8.44 16.19 -16.63
CA GLY A 56 -7.15 16.31 -15.94
C GLY A 56 -6.19 15.19 -16.33
N LEU A 57 -6.68 13.95 -16.43
CA LEU A 57 -5.88 12.81 -16.87
C LEU A 57 -5.38 12.96 -18.31
N ARG A 58 -6.21 13.46 -19.22
CA ARG A 58 -5.79 13.76 -20.61
C ARG A 58 -4.74 14.86 -20.66
N GLU A 59 -4.91 15.92 -19.87
CA GLU A 59 -3.95 17.03 -19.79
C GLU A 59 -2.60 16.56 -19.25
N ALA A 60 -2.58 15.77 -18.17
CA ALA A 60 -1.37 15.20 -17.60
C ALA A 60 -0.64 14.28 -18.58
N ARG A 61 -1.38 13.43 -19.32
CA ARG A 61 -0.79 12.58 -20.37
C ARG A 61 -0.15 13.41 -21.48
N ALA A 62 -0.83 14.47 -21.94
CA ALA A 62 -0.28 15.37 -22.97
C ALA A 62 0.98 16.11 -22.48
N GLN A 63 1.03 16.54 -21.22
CA GLN A 63 2.23 17.15 -20.62
C GLN A 63 3.40 16.16 -20.60
N ALA A 64 3.16 14.91 -20.21
CA ALA A 64 4.17 13.86 -20.22
C ALA A 64 4.69 13.57 -21.63
N GLU A 65 3.82 13.52 -22.64
CA GLU A 65 4.21 13.36 -24.05
C GLU A 65 5.06 14.53 -24.57
N ARG A 66 4.83 15.75 -24.05
CA ARG A 66 5.64 16.94 -24.35
C ARG A 66 6.91 17.05 -23.50
N ALA A 67 7.19 16.06 -22.64
CA ALA A 67 8.27 16.08 -21.66
C ALA A 67 8.26 17.30 -20.71
N GLU A 68 7.07 17.83 -20.41
CA GLU A 68 6.83 18.94 -19.48
C GLU A 68 6.70 18.44 -18.02
N THR A 69 7.40 17.36 -17.67
CA THR A 69 7.40 16.74 -16.34
C THR A 69 8.73 16.99 -15.63
N ILE A 70 8.70 17.21 -14.32
CA ILE A 70 9.92 17.32 -13.51
C ILE A 70 10.27 15.98 -12.83
N PRO A 71 11.56 15.69 -12.59
CA PRO A 71 11.98 14.57 -11.75
C PRO A 71 11.41 14.67 -10.34
N LEU A 72 11.22 13.52 -9.69
CA LEU A 72 10.65 13.46 -8.34
C LEU A 72 11.53 14.22 -7.32
N GLU A 73 12.85 14.12 -7.46
CA GLU A 73 13.82 14.78 -6.59
C GLU A 73 13.68 16.31 -6.65
N GLU A 74 13.41 16.85 -7.84
CA GLU A 74 13.19 18.28 -8.06
C GLU A 74 11.86 18.74 -7.44
N LEU A 75 10.80 17.95 -7.60
CA LEU A 75 9.49 18.22 -6.98
C LEU A 75 9.61 18.30 -5.45
N LEU A 76 10.29 17.32 -4.83
CA LEU A 76 10.49 17.29 -3.39
C LEU A 76 11.31 18.48 -2.89
N ALA A 77 12.35 18.88 -3.63
CA ALA A 77 13.16 20.05 -3.31
C ALA A 77 12.39 21.37 -3.41
N SER A 78 11.36 21.45 -4.26
CA SER A 78 10.53 22.66 -4.45
C SER A 78 9.43 22.85 -3.39
N SER A 79 9.13 21.79 -2.63
CA SER A 79 8.07 21.77 -1.60
C SER A 79 8.54 22.06 -0.17
N ALA A 80 9.85 22.31 0.01
CA ALA A 80 10.51 22.61 1.28
C ALA A 80 10.76 24.12 1.43
#